data_AF-A0A848YLP7-F1
#
_entry.id   AF-A0A848YLP7-F1
#
_cell.length_a   1.000
_cell.length_b   1.000
_cell.length_c   1.000
_cell.angle_alpha   90.00
_cell.angle_beta   90.00
_cell.angle_gamma   90.00
#
_symmetry.space_group_name_H-M   'P 1'
#
loop_
_entity.id
_entity.type
_entity.pdbx_description
1 polymer ?
#
loop_
_entity_poly.entity_id
_entity_poly.type
_entity_poly.pdbx_seq_one_letter_code
_entity_poly.pdbx_strand_id
1 'polypeptide(L)' 'MKVEKVLDLKGLPCPMPVVKISKGIKEVEIGQVVEAITTDPGTLTDFPAWARTSGNEILKTDQTGDEIKFYVKRKV' A
#
# COMPACT_ATOMS: atom_id res chain seq x y z
N MET A 1 14.44 -6.59 -2.26
CA MET A 1 13.11 -6.57 -1.60
C MET A 1 12.26 -7.65 -2.25
N LYS A 2 11.65 -8.55 -1.48
CA LYS A 2 10.73 -9.55 -2.02
C LYS A 2 9.30 -9.07 -1.78
N VAL A 3 8.58 -8.81 -2.86
CA VAL A 3 7.16 -8.45 -2.81
C VAL A 3 6.39 -9.77 -2.87
N GLU A 4 5.60 -10.04 -1.83
CA GLU A 4 4.82 -11.28 -1.75
C GLU A 4 3.43 -11.10 -2.34
N LYS A 5 2.93 -9.86 -2.38
CA LYS A 5 1.65 -9.53 -2.98
C LYS A 5 1.68 -8.18 -3.66
N VAL A 6 1.16 -8.11 -4.87
CA VAL A 6 0.95 -6.86 -5.61
C VAL A 6 -0.54 -6.56 -5.64
N LEU A 7 -0.91 -5.33 -5.33
CA LEU A 7 -2.27 -4.84 -5.30
C LEU A 7 -2.43 -3.71 -6.33
N ASP A 8 -3.16 -4.00 -7.40
CA ASP A 8 -3.58 -2.99 -8.35
C ASP A 8 -4.81 -2.22 -7.84
N LEU A 9 -4.56 -0.96 -7.52
CA LEU A 9 -5.48 0.04 -6.95
C LEU A 9 -5.67 1.25 -7.87
N LYS A 10 -5.26 1.12 -9.13
CA LYS A 10 -5.38 2.17 -10.16
C LYS A 10 -6.85 2.49 -10.43
N GLY A 11 -7.18 3.77 -10.57
CA GLY A 11 -8.54 4.23 -10.89
C GLY A 11 -9.61 3.96 -9.83
N LEU A 12 -9.22 3.57 -8.60
CA LEU A 12 -10.18 3.36 -7.53
C LEU A 12 -10.52 4.69 -6.83
N PRO A 13 -11.81 5.00 -6.62
CA PRO A 13 -12.20 6.20 -5.89
C PRO A 13 -11.77 6.11 -4.43
N CYS A 14 -11.28 7.20 -3.86
CA CYS A 14 -11.01 7.30 -2.43
C CYS A 14 -12.32 7.03 -1.64
N PRO A 15 -12.33 6.14 -0.62
CA PRO A 15 -11.20 5.52 0.10
C PRO A 15 -10.91 4.05 -0.25
N MET A 16 -11.33 3.56 -1.42
CA MET A 16 -11.14 2.15 -1.81
C MET A 16 -9.68 1.67 -1.87
N PRO A 17 -8.67 2.49 -2.26
CA PRO A 17 -7.26 2.05 -2.26
C PRO A 17 -6.79 1.59 -0.87
N VAL A 18 -7.11 2.36 0.16
CA VAL A 18 -6.74 2.07 1.56
C VAL A 18 -7.41 0.79 2.06
N VAL A 19 -8.68 0.59 1.70
CA VAL A 19 -9.42 -0.60 2.11
C VAL A 19 -8.83 -1.86 1.48
N LYS A 20 -8.47 -1.82 0.20
CA LYS A 20 -7.84 -2.96 -0.48
C LYS A 20 -6.44 -3.24 0.03
N ILE A 21 -5.59 -2.23 0.26
CA ILE A 21 -4.26 -2.47 0.86
C ILE A 21 -4.37 -3.04 2.27
N SER A 22 -5.35 -2.57 3.05
CA SER A 22 -5.67 -3.10 4.38
C SER A 22 -6.12 -4.57 4.34
N LYS A 23 -6.88 -4.98 3.32
CA LYS A 23 -7.23 -6.38 3.13
C LYS A 23 -6.02 -7.20 2.67
N GLY A 24 -5.30 -6.73 1.66
CA GLY A 24 -4.17 -7.47 1.10
C GLY A 24 -3.00 -7.63 2.07
N ILE A 25 -2.73 -6.64 2.93
CA ILE A 25 -1.71 -6.77 3.98
C ILE A 25 -2.12 -7.84 5.01
N LYS A 26 -3.42 -7.99 5.31
CA LYS A 26 -3.90 -9.01 6.25
C LYS A 26 -3.78 -10.43 5.71
N GLU A 27 -3.71 -10.57 4.39
CA GLU A 27 -3.53 -11.87 3.72
C GLU A 27 -2.06 -12.31 3.63
N VAL A 28 -1.09 -11.42 3.84
CA VAL A 28 0.34 -11.76 3.88
C VAL A 28 0.82 -11.96 5.32
N GLU A 29 1.90 -12.70 5.52
CA GLU A 29 2.44 -12.95 6.86
C GLU A 29 3.26 -11.76 7.42
N ILE A 30 3.46 -11.74 8.73
CA ILE A 30 4.29 -10.72 9.39
C ILE A 30 5.72 -10.84 8.85
N GLY A 31 6.28 -9.71 8.42
CA GLY A 31 7.59 -9.64 7.77
C GLY A 31 7.54 -9.61 6.25
N GLN A 32 6.40 -9.93 5.63
CA GLN A 32 6.22 -9.87 4.18
C GLN A 32 5.90 -8.44 3.71
N VAL A 33 6.17 -8.19 2.42
CA VAL A 33 5.99 -6.88 1.78
C VAL A 33 4.92 -6.96 0.71
N VAL A 34 4.02 -5.98 0.72
CA VAL A 34 2.97 -5.78 -0.27
C VAL A 34 3.31 -4.56 -1.11
N GLU A 35 3.25 -4.69 -2.42
CA GLU A 35 3.30 -3.57 -3.35
C GLU A 35 1.87 -3.14 -3.68
N ALA A 36 1.60 -1.85 -3.59
CA ALA A 36 0.29 -1.29 -3.89
C ALA A 36 0.43 -0.18 -4.93
N ILE A 37 -0.17 -0.39 -6.10
CA ILE A 37 -0.05 0.48 -7.27
C ILE A 37 -1.35 1.27 -7.39
N THR A 38 -1.28 2.59 -7.30
CA THR A 38 -2.43 3.49 -7.36
C THR A 38 -2.11 4.65 -8.29
N THR A 39 -3.13 5.31 -8.82
CA THR A 39 -2.98 6.50 -9.67
C THR A 39 -3.56 7.74 -9.00
N ASP A 40 -3.97 7.62 -7.73
CA ASP A 40 -4.63 8.68 -7.00
C ASP A 40 -3.63 9.40 -6.08
N PRO A 41 -3.41 10.72 -6.23
CA PRO A 41 -2.44 11.45 -5.43
C PRO A 41 -2.81 11.54 -3.94
N GLY A 42 -4.08 11.33 -3.57
CA GLY A 42 -4.51 11.30 -2.16
C GLY A 42 -3.85 10.17 -1.37
N THR A 43 -3.54 9.06 -2.04
CA THR A 43 -2.88 7.91 -1.44
C THR A 43 -1.51 8.20 -0.84
N LEU A 44 -0.81 9.26 -1.32
CA LEU A 44 0.45 9.74 -0.73
C LEU A 44 0.30 10.15 0.73
N THR A 45 -0.90 10.59 1.13
CA THR A 45 -1.21 10.97 2.52
C THR A 45 -1.95 9.84 3.23
N ASP A 46 -2.90 9.19 2.56
CA ASP A 46 -3.72 8.14 3.16
C ASP A 46 -2.93 6.89 3.53
N PHE A 47 -1.98 6.45 2.70
CA PHE A 47 -1.22 5.22 2.96
C PHE A 47 -0.30 5.33 4.17
N PRO A 48 0.52 6.39 4.33
CA PRO A 48 1.33 6.54 5.54
C PRO A 48 0.47 6.74 6.79
N ALA A 49 -0.68 7.43 6.68
CA ALA A 49 -1.63 7.53 7.79
C ALA A 49 -2.18 6.15 8.17
N TRP A 50 -2.66 5.38 7.20
CA TRP A 50 -3.17 4.02 7.40
C TRP A 50 -2.11 3.06 7.93
N ALA A 51 -0.88 3.13 7.42
CA ALA A 51 0.24 2.31 7.87
C ALA A 51 0.54 2.60 9.35
N ARG A 52 0.60 3.87 9.76
CA ARG A 52 0.76 4.28 11.16
C ARG A 52 -0.37 3.74 12.05
N THR A 53 -1.63 3.89 11.63
CA THR A 53 -2.78 3.40 12.41
C THR A 53 -2.84 1.87 12.49
N SER A 54 -2.44 1.18 11.42
CA SER A 54 -2.42 -0.29 11.37
C SER A 54 -1.17 -0.90 12.02
N GLY A 55 -0.17 -0.08 12.37
CA GLY A 55 1.15 -0.52 12.84
C GLY A 55 2.04 -1.13 11.76
N ASN A 56 1.68 -0.98 10.49
CA ASN A 56 2.47 -1.40 9.35
C ASN A 56 3.54 -0.36 8.99
N GLU A 57 4.55 -0.76 8.22
CA GLU A 57 5.65 0.12 7.84
C GLU A 57 5.73 0.29 6.33
N ILE A 58 5.78 1.53 5.85
CA ILE A 58 6.08 1.80 4.43
C ILE A 58 7.59 1.81 4.25
N LEU A 59 8.10 0.85 3.48
CA LEU A 59 9.52 0.72 3.18
C LEU A 59 9.96 1.67 2.07
N LYS A 60 9.10 1.83 1.06
CA LYS A 60 9.42 2.63 -0.12
C LYS A 60 8.14 3.15 -0.75
N THR A 61 8.24 4.34 -1.32
CA THR A 61 7.22 4.91 -2.20
C THR A 61 7.92 5.29 -3.50
N ASP A 62 7.38 4.85 -4.62
CA ASP A 62 7.94 5.08 -5.94
C ASP A 62 6.86 5.71 -6.81
N GLN A 63 7.12 6.88 -7.38
CA GLN A 63 6.16 7.56 -8.25
C GLN A 63 6.71 7.55 -9.67
N THR A 64 5.98 6.90 -10.57
CA THR A 64 6.30 6.78 -11.98
C THR A 64 5.18 7.41 -12.80
N GLY A 65 5.35 8.68 -13.16
CA GLY A 65 4.33 9.45 -13.90
C GLY A 65 3.03 9.56 -13.10
N ASP A 66 1.93 9.08 -13.68
CA ASP A 66 0.61 9.01 -13.06
C ASP A 66 0.41 7.82 -12.12
N GLU A 67 1.36 6.87 -12.05
CA GLU A 67 1.31 5.72 -11.17
C GLU A 67 2.19 5.91 -9.93
N ILE A 68 1.65 5.58 -8.76
CA ILE A 68 2.29 5.65 -7.45
C ILE A 68 2.30 4.24 -6.86
N LYS A 69 3.47 3.74 -6.54
CA LYS A 69 3.73 2.42 -5.98
C LYS A 69 4.16 2.56 -4.53
N PHE A 70 3.46 1.90 -3.63
CA PHE A 70 3.80 1.85 -2.22
C PHE A 70 4.22 0.45 -1.84
N TYR A 71 5.36 0.34 -1.15
CA TYR A 71 5.89 -0.91 -0.63
C TYR A 71 5.65 -0.92 0.87
N VAL A 72 4.64 -1.66 1.31
CA VAL A 72 4.26 -1.74 2.72
C VAL A 72 4.66 -3.11 3.29
N LYS A 73 5.46 -3.10 4.34
CA LYS A 73 5.82 -4.28 5.12
C LYS A 73 4.84 -4.48 6.25
N ARG A 74 4.32 -5.70 6.37
CA ARG A 74 3.52 -6.11 7.51
C ARG A 74 4.43 -6.27 8.72
N LYS A 75 4.19 -5.49 9.77
CA LYS A 75 4.92 -5.61 11.06
C LYS A 75 4.08 -6.18 12.20
N VAL A 76 2.77 -6.29 12.01
CA VAL A 76 1.77 -6.71 13.01
C VAL A 76 0.78 -7.68 12.39
#